data_AF-A0A1V0PEE1-F1
#
_entry.id   AF-A0A1V0PEE1-F1
#
_cell.length_a   1.000
_cell.length_b   1.000
_cell.length_c   1.000
_cell.angle_alpha   90.00
_cell.angle_beta   90.00
_cell.angle_gamma   90.00
#
_symmetry.space_group_name_H-M   'P 1'
#
loop_
_entity.id
_entity.type
_entity.pdbx_description
1 polymer ?
#
loop_
_entity_poly.entity_id
_entity_poly.type
_entity_poly.pdbx_seq_one_letter_code
_entity_poly.pdbx_strand_id
1 'polypeptide(L)'
;MTTLLIVLAHPHTDDFSWSLATTEKFKEAYRQTNTSDKIIIRDLFAEKVPALDNETFAAWKRNKYTPDLLNEADKNLLHRHEEYLEEFLSADKYVFVNPMYNGFVTAELKQYIDVIAVPRKLFRYTENGPIGLLEGKKSLHIQSAGGFYHNEQDPTHMANDLGAAYIDQTMKMVGITDENRKQLFVEG
;
A
#
# COMPACT_ATOMS: atom_id res chain seq x y z
N MET A 1 -7.55 -7.09 -19.77
CA MET A 1 -8.15 -5.99 -18.99
C MET A 1 -7.22 -5.72 -17.85
N THR A 2 -6.64 -4.52 -17.77
CA THR A 2 -5.71 -4.16 -16.71
C THR A 2 -6.47 -3.75 -15.46
N THR A 3 -5.96 -4.13 -14.29
CA THR A 3 -6.55 -3.79 -12.99
C THR A 3 -5.67 -2.78 -12.26
N LEU A 4 -6.28 -1.64 -11.92
CA LEU A 4 -5.72 -0.62 -11.04
C LEU A 4 -6.29 -0.79 -9.64
N LEU A 5 -5.43 -0.96 -8.64
CA LEU A 5 -5.79 -0.93 -7.23
C LEU A 5 -5.40 0.42 -6.63
N ILE A 6 -6.39 1.14 -6.11
CA ILE A 6 -6.20 2.35 -5.33
C ILE A 6 -6.32 1.99 -3.85
N VAL A 7 -5.22 2.08 -3.13
CA VAL A 7 -5.15 1.91 -1.68
C VAL A 7 -5.32 3.28 -1.04
N LEU A 8 -6.52 3.55 -0.54
CA LEU A 8 -6.92 4.84 0.01
C LEU A 8 -6.79 4.80 1.54
N ALA A 9 -5.86 5.59 2.09
CA ALA A 9 -5.57 5.64 3.51
C ALA A 9 -5.89 7.03 4.08
N HIS A 10 -7.17 7.41 4.07
CA HIS A 10 -7.64 8.69 4.60
C HIS A 10 -8.96 8.53 5.38
N PRO A 11 -9.14 9.18 6.55
CA PRO A 11 -10.32 9.02 7.41
C PRO A 11 -11.63 9.69 6.94
N HIS A 12 -11.69 10.21 5.70
CA HIS A 12 -12.84 10.99 5.18
C HIS A 12 -13.41 12.06 6.15
N THR A 13 -12.56 12.94 6.66
CA THR A 13 -12.99 14.08 7.48
C THR A 13 -14.00 14.96 6.75
N ASP A 14 -14.85 15.67 7.50
CA ASP A 14 -15.78 16.67 6.94
C ASP A 14 -15.02 17.84 6.28
N ASP A 15 -13.80 18.11 6.74
CA ASP A 15 -12.90 19.10 6.15
C ASP A 15 -12.32 18.64 4.81
N PHE A 16 -12.01 19.62 3.96
CA PHE A 16 -11.38 19.39 2.66
C PHE A 16 -10.04 18.65 2.81
N SER A 17 -9.81 17.67 1.92
CA SER A 17 -8.56 16.91 1.86
C SER A 17 -7.93 16.99 0.48
N TRP A 18 -6.69 17.48 0.44
CA TRP A 18 -5.86 17.52 -0.77
C TRP A 18 -5.58 16.13 -1.33
N SER A 19 -5.36 15.13 -0.48
CA SER A 19 -5.13 13.75 -0.92
C SER A 19 -6.37 13.15 -1.60
N LEU A 20 -7.58 13.39 -1.05
CA LEU A 20 -8.83 12.93 -1.66
C LEU A 20 -9.14 13.65 -2.97
N ALA A 21 -9.05 14.98 -2.99
CA ALA A 21 -9.31 15.78 -4.19
C ALA A 21 -8.38 15.41 -5.35
N THR A 22 -7.10 15.22 -5.06
CA THR A 22 -6.10 14.78 -6.05
C THR A 22 -6.40 13.37 -6.57
N THR A 23 -6.86 12.48 -5.70
CA THR A 23 -7.24 11.11 -6.09
C THR A 23 -8.46 11.10 -7.02
N GLU A 24 -9.46 11.95 -6.78
CA GLU A 24 -10.59 12.09 -7.70
C GLU A 24 -10.14 12.58 -9.07
N LYS A 25 -9.30 13.62 -9.12
CA LYS A 25 -8.74 14.14 -10.37
C LYS A 25 -7.90 13.11 -11.11
N PHE A 26 -7.10 12.33 -10.40
CA PHE A 26 -6.36 11.22 -10.96
C PHE A 26 -7.30 10.17 -11.57
N LYS A 27 -8.34 9.74 -10.85
CA LYS A 27 -9.32 8.75 -11.37
C LYS A 27 -10.04 9.24 -12.61
N GLU A 28 -10.45 10.51 -12.65
CA GLU A 28 -11.07 11.14 -13.82
C GLU A 28 -10.14 11.04 -15.05
N ALA A 29 -8.89 11.51 -14.91
CA ALA A 29 -7.90 11.48 -16.00
C ALA A 29 -7.53 10.04 -16.41
N TYR A 30 -7.40 9.14 -15.44
CA TYR A 30 -7.08 7.73 -15.69
C TYR A 30 -8.15 7.06 -16.55
N ARG A 31 -9.43 7.25 -16.23
CA ARG A 31 -10.56 6.66 -16.97
C ARG A 31 -10.66 7.17 -18.41
N GLN A 32 -10.28 8.41 -18.67
CA GLN A 32 -10.30 8.99 -20.02
C GLN A 32 -9.29 8.30 -20.95
N THR A 33 -8.16 7.85 -20.41
CA THR A 33 -7.06 7.25 -21.18
C THR A 33 -7.00 5.73 -21.08
N ASN A 34 -7.73 5.12 -20.14
CA ASN A 34 -7.74 3.68 -19.86
C ASN A 34 -9.19 3.18 -19.73
N THR A 35 -10.01 3.37 -20.78
CA THR A 35 -11.48 3.16 -20.75
C THR A 35 -11.90 1.73 -20.45
N SER A 36 -11.04 0.74 -20.72
CA SER A 36 -11.31 -0.68 -20.45
C SER A 36 -10.76 -1.18 -19.11
N ASP A 37 -9.99 -0.37 -18.38
CA ASP A 37 -9.32 -0.82 -17.16
C ASP A 37 -10.31 -0.91 -15.99
N LYS A 38 -10.13 -1.92 -15.14
CA LYS A 38 -10.89 -2.08 -13.89
C LYS A 38 -10.20 -1.25 -12.81
N ILE A 39 -10.97 -0.44 -12.07
CA ILE A 39 -10.49 0.26 -10.88
C ILE A 39 -11.10 -0.41 -9.64
N ILE A 40 -10.25 -0.85 -8.72
CA ILE A 40 -10.61 -1.34 -7.39
C ILE A 40 -10.14 -0.29 -6.38
N ILE A 41 -11.00 0.04 -5.41
CA ILE A 41 -10.65 0.95 -4.31
C ILE A 41 -10.67 0.15 -3.02
N ARG A 42 -9.51 0.08 -2.35
CA ARG A 42 -9.34 -0.46 -1.01
C ARG A 42 -9.24 0.71 -0.05
N ASP A 43 -10.34 1.01 0.62
CA ASP A 43 -10.41 2.04 1.64
C ASP A 43 -10.04 1.46 3.00
N LEU A 44 -8.90 1.87 3.53
CA LEU A 44 -8.34 1.35 4.78
C LEU A 44 -9.02 1.91 6.04
N PHE A 45 -9.85 2.95 5.89
CA PHE A 45 -10.62 3.53 6.99
C PHE A 45 -12.09 3.08 6.97
N ALA A 46 -12.62 2.65 5.82
CA ALA A 46 -13.94 2.04 5.73
C ALA A 46 -13.98 0.62 6.31
N GLU A 47 -12.92 -0.17 6.08
CA GLU A 47 -12.77 -1.52 6.61
C GLU A 47 -11.46 -1.65 7.38
N LYS A 48 -11.53 -2.17 8.62
CA LYS A 48 -10.33 -2.37 9.44
C LYS A 48 -9.39 -3.38 8.77
N VAL A 49 -8.16 -2.93 8.52
CA VAL A 49 -7.04 -3.78 8.13
C VAL A 49 -6.84 -4.86 9.20
N PRO A 50 -6.69 -6.15 8.83
CA PRO A 50 -6.50 -7.20 9.83
C PRO A 50 -5.19 -6.96 10.61
N ALA A 51 -5.23 -7.27 11.92
CA ALA A 51 -4.11 -7.01 12.81
C ALA A 51 -3.01 -8.07 12.69
N LEU A 52 -1.76 -7.64 12.84
CA LEU A 52 -0.63 -8.53 13.08
C LEU A 52 -0.32 -8.56 14.58
N ASP A 53 -1.02 -9.43 15.30
CA ASP A 53 -0.94 -9.55 16.76
C ASP A 53 -0.79 -11.01 17.21
N ASN A 54 -0.83 -11.23 18.53
CA ASN A 54 -0.69 -12.55 19.13
C ASN A 54 -1.70 -13.58 18.58
N GLU A 55 -2.91 -13.16 18.23
CA GLU A 55 -3.93 -14.05 17.67
C GLU A 55 -3.56 -14.46 16.25
N THR A 56 -3.16 -13.51 15.41
CA THR A 56 -2.68 -13.76 14.04
C THR A 56 -1.46 -14.67 14.03
N PHE A 57 -0.46 -14.40 14.87
CA PHE A 57 0.74 -15.24 14.96
C PHE A 57 0.41 -16.66 15.44
N ALA A 58 -0.53 -16.80 16.38
CA ALA A 58 -0.98 -18.11 16.85
C ALA A 58 -1.75 -18.88 15.75
N ALA A 59 -2.61 -18.20 15.00
CA ALA A 59 -3.35 -18.77 13.87
C ALA A 59 -2.40 -19.22 12.74
N TRP A 60 -1.39 -18.41 12.37
CA TRP A 60 -0.36 -18.80 11.40
C TRP A 60 0.44 -20.02 11.85
N LYS A 61 0.80 -20.08 13.15
CA LYS A 61 1.50 -21.23 13.70
C LYS A 61 0.65 -22.50 13.61
N ARG A 62 -0.65 -22.42 13.95
CA ARG A 62 -1.58 -23.54 13.80
C ARG A 62 -1.72 -23.95 12.34
N ASN A 63 -1.94 -23.00 11.43
CA ASN A 63 -2.06 -23.28 9.99
C ASN A 63 -0.82 -24.02 9.44
N LYS A 64 0.38 -23.66 9.92
CA LYS A 64 1.62 -24.27 9.46
C LYS A 64 1.89 -25.66 10.03
N TYR A 65 1.62 -25.88 11.32
CA TYR A 65 2.08 -27.09 12.02
C TYR A 65 0.96 -28.03 12.46
N THR A 66 -0.26 -27.52 12.65
CA THR A 66 -1.43 -28.26 13.14
C THR A 66 -2.71 -27.75 12.47
N PRO A 67 -2.84 -27.81 11.14
CA PRO A 67 -3.96 -27.22 10.41
C PRO A 67 -5.32 -27.81 10.79
N ASP A 68 -5.35 -29.08 11.21
CA ASP A 68 -6.57 -29.76 11.69
C ASP A 68 -7.15 -29.13 12.99
N LEU A 69 -6.38 -28.28 13.67
CA LEU A 69 -6.80 -27.58 14.89
C LEU A 69 -7.30 -26.15 14.63
N LEU A 70 -7.41 -25.71 13.38
CA LEU A 70 -7.95 -24.39 13.05
C LEU A 70 -9.45 -24.33 13.36
N ASN A 71 -9.83 -23.43 14.26
CA ASN A 71 -11.24 -23.12 14.50
C ASN A 71 -11.75 -22.10 13.46
N GLU A 72 -13.06 -21.81 13.48
CA GLU A 72 -13.67 -20.88 12.52
C GLU A 72 -13.12 -19.45 12.65
N ALA A 73 -12.76 -19.00 13.85
CA ALA A 73 -12.16 -17.68 14.04
C ALA A 73 -10.77 -17.60 13.38
N ASP A 74 -9.95 -18.65 13.51
CA ASP A 74 -8.66 -18.74 12.83
C ASP A 74 -8.83 -18.71 11.31
N LYS A 75 -9.75 -19.53 10.78
CA LYS A 75 -10.01 -19.59 9.34
C LYS A 75 -10.43 -18.24 8.80
N ASN A 76 -11.35 -17.56 9.49
CA ASN A 76 -11.80 -16.22 9.11
C ASN A 76 -10.66 -15.19 9.17
N LEU A 77 -9.86 -15.21 10.23
CA LEU A 77 -8.71 -14.30 10.38
C LEU A 77 -7.67 -14.50 9.26
N LEU A 78 -7.32 -15.75 8.97
CA LEU A 78 -6.38 -16.11 7.91
C LEU A 78 -6.92 -15.77 6.53
N HIS A 79 -8.21 -16.05 6.29
CA HIS A 79 -8.88 -15.71 5.05
C HIS A 79 -8.84 -14.20 4.79
N ARG A 80 -9.12 -13.36 5.80
CA ARG A 80 -9.03 -11.91 5.65
C ARG A 80 -7.62 -11.41 5.29
N HIS A 81 -6.57 -12.04 5.80
CA HIS A 81 -5.19 -11.70 5.39
C HIS A 81 -4.94 -12.11 3.93
N GLU A 82 -5.41 -13.29 3.54
CA GLU A 82 -5.30 -13.78 2.17
C GLU A 82 -6.07 -12.90 1.18
N GLU A 83 -7.26 -12.42 1.52
CA GLU A 83 -8.06 -11.51 0.69
C GLU A 83 -7.27 -10.23 0.34
N TYR A 84 -6.63 -9.61 1.32
CA TYR A 84 -5.82 -8.40 1.12
C TYR A 84 -4.60 -8.67 0.23
N LEU A 85 -3.93 -9.79 0.47
CA LEU A 85 -2.77 -10.21 -0.31
C LEU A 85 -3.14 -10.51 -1.77
N GLU A 86 -4.19 -11.32 -1.99
CA GLU A 86 -4.59 -11.75 -3.32
C GLU A 86 -5.22 -10.59 -4.12
N GLU A 87 -5.92 -9.66 -3.48
CA GLU A 87 -6.34 -8.38 -4.11
C GLU A 87 -5.12 -7.63 -4.64
N PHE A 88 -4.07 -7.46 -3.82
CA PHE A 88 -2.84 -6.78 -4.22
C PHE A 88 -2.11 -7.51 -5.36
N LEU A 89 -1.99 -8.84 -5.28
CA LEU A 89 -1.33 -9.64 -6.32
C LEU A 89 -2.07 -9.59 -7.67
N SER A 90 -3.41 -9.51 -7.62
CA SER A 90 -4.27 -9.48 -8.82
C SER A 90 -4.20 -8.18 -9.61
N ALA A 91 -3.73 -7.09 -9.00
CA ALA A 91 -3.63 -5.80 -9.66
C ALA A 91 -2.33 -5.64 -10.46
N ASP A 92 -2.39 -4.89 -11.56
CA ASP A 92 -1.23 -4.59 -12.42
C ASP A 92 -0.59 -3.24 -12.08
N LYS A 93 -1.41 -2.34 -11.52
CA LYS A 93 -1.04 -0.97 -11.18
C LYS A 93 -1.53 -0.65 -9.78
N TYR A 94 -0.74 0.10 -9.03
CA TYR A 94 -1.03 0.50 -7.65
C TYR A 94 -1.03 2.02 -7.52
N VAL A 95 -1.99 2.56 -6.78
CA VAL A 95 -1.96 3.95 -6.32
C VAL A 95 -2.13 3.95 -4.82
N PHE A 96 -1.12 4.39 -4.09
CA PHE A 96 -1.17 4.60 -2.65
C PHE A 96 -1.51 6.04 -2.37
N VAL A 97 -2.49 6.30 -1.50
CA VAL A 97 -2.96 7.64 -1.18
C VAL A 97 -2.97 7.82 0.33
N ASN A 98 -2.26 8.82 0.85
CA ASN A 98 -2.31 9.17 2.27
C ASN A 98 -2.02 10.66 2.51
N PRO A 99 -2.55 11.26 3.59
CA PRO A 99 -1.94 12.44 4.15
C PRO A 99 -0.64 12.07 4.88
N MET A 100 0.27 13.03 5.04
CA MET A 100 1.42 12.88 5.93
C MET A 100 0.98 13.12 7.37
N TYR A 101 1.22 12.15 8.25
CA TYR A 101 1.09 12.29 9.70
C TYR A 101 2.46 12.14 10.37
N ASN A 102 2.94 13.21 11.01
CA ASN A 102 4.21 13.23 11.75
C ASN A 102 5.42 12.74 10.92
N GLY A 103 5.53 13.19 9.65
CA GLY A 103 6.61 12.78 8.74
C GLY A 103 6.46 11.39 8.14
N PHE A 104 5.34 10.70 8.36
CA PHE A 104 5.13 9.33 7.91
C PHE A 104 3.76 9.10 7.26
N VAL A 105 3.55 7.88 6.78
CA VAL A 105 2.24 7.40 6.32
C VAL A 105 1.29 7.17 7.50
N THR A 106 -0.02 7.04 7.22
CA THR A 106 -1.01 6.67 8.24
C THR A 106 -0.73 5.28 8.82
N ALA A 107 -1.18 5.05 10.05
CA ALA A 107 -0.98 3.76 10.73
C ALA A 107 -1.65 2.61 9.96
N GLU A 108 -2.82 2.88 9.40
CA GLU A 108 -3.60 1.97 8.58
C GLU A 108 -2.84 1.57 7.31
N LEU A 109 -2.19 2.53 6.64
CA LEU A 109 -1.37 2.22 5.46
C LEU A 109 -0.13 1.39 5.85
N LYS A 110 0.53 1.72 6.96
CA LYS A 110 1.65 0.91 7.46
C LYS A 110 1.21 -0.53 7.74
N GLN A 111 0.07 -0.69 8.42
CA GLN A 111 -0.48 -2.00 8.74
C GLN A 111 -0.89 -2.77 7.48
N TYR A 112 -1.47 -2.08 6.48
CA TYR A 112 -1.82 -2.69 5.19
C TYR A 112 -0.58 -3.25 4.50
N ILE A 113 0.51 -2.48 4.44
CA ILE A 113 1.77 -2.93 3.87
C ILE A 113 2.30 -4.16 4.62
N ASP A 114 2.23 -4.19 5.95
CA ASP A 114 2.68 -5.34 6.73
C ASP A 114 1.88 -6.62 6.42
N VAL A 115 0.56 -6.48 6.21
CA VAL A 115 -0.32 -7.60 5.85
C VAL A 115 0.02 -8.16 4.47
N ILE A 116 0.29 -7.30 3.47
CA ILE A 116 0.56 -7.76 2.10
C ILE A 116 2.02 -8.18 1.88
N ALA A 117 2.97 -7.73 2.71
CA ALA A 117 4.41 -8.00 2.54
C ALA A 117 4.79 -9.44 2.93
N VAL A 118 4.28 -10.41 2.17
CA VAL A 118 4.44 -11.84 2.45
C VAL A 118 5.61 -12.44 1.66
N PRO A 119 6.59 -13.09 2.33
CA PRO A 119 7.68 -13.79 1.67
C PRO A 119 7.19 -14.93 0.76
N ARG A 120 7.86 -15.12 -0.37
CA ARG A 120 7.54 -16.02 -1.49
C ARG A 120 6.26 -15.67 -2.25
N LYS A 121 5.60 -14.55 -1.91
CA LYS A 121 4.45 -14.01 -2.64
C LYS A 121 4.81 -12.70 -3.33
N LEU A 122 5.34 -11.71 -2.59
CA LEU A 122 5.75 -10.40 -3.14
C LEU A 122 7.27 -10.30 -3.34
N PHE A 123 8.04 -11.00 -2.52
CA PHE A 123 9.50 -11.01 -2.57
C PHE A 123 10.02 -12.35 -2.03
N ARG A 124 11.28 -12.70 -2.24
CA ARG A 124 11.92 -13.86 -1.61
C ARG A 124 13.33 -13.52 -1.15
N TYR A 125 13.78 -14.15 -0.05
CA TYR A 125 15.14 -13.99 0.43
C TYR A 125 16.13 -14.81 -0.42
N THR A 126 17.31 -14.24 -0.64
CA THR A 126 18.48 -14.88 -1.26
C THR A 126 19.71 -14.59 -0.39
N GLU A 127 20.84 -15.22 -0.72
CA GLU A 127 22.13 -14.95 -0.04
C GLU A 127 22.56 -13.48 -0.16
N ASN A 128 22.11 -12.79 -1.20
CA ASN A 128 22.42 -11.38 -1.47
C ASN A 128 21.33 -10.40 -0.99
N GLY A 129 20.35 -10.88 -0.21
CA GLY A 129 19.22 -10.09 0.26
C GLY A 129 17.89 -10.42 -0.44
N PRO A 130 16.81 -9.67 -0.15
CA PRO A 130 15.51 -9.90 -0.75
C PRO A 130 15.51 -9.52 -2.24
N ILE A 131 14.83 -10.32 -3.05
CA ILE A 131 14.49 -9.98 -4.44
C ILE A 131 12.97 -9.94 -4.60
N GLY A 132 12.49 -8.95 -5.35
CA GLY A 132 11.08 -8.78 -5.65
C GLY A 132 10.52 -9.81 -6.63
N LEU A 133 9.20 -9.99 -6.62
CA LEU A 133 8.47 -10.91 -7.50
C LEU A 133 7.42 -10.18 -8.37
N LEU A 134 7.27 -8.86 -8.22
CA LEU A 134 6.24 -8.07 -8.89
C LEU A 134 6.76 -7.34 -10.14
N GLU A 135 7.50 -8.06 -10.99
CA GLU A 135 8.05 -7.51 -12.22
C GLU A 135 6.94 -7.00 -13.16
N GLY A 136 7.21 -5.88 -13.85
CA GLY A 136 6.30 -5.29 -14.83
C GLY A 136 5.08 -4.54 -14.25
N LYS A 137 4.85 -4.61 -12.93
CA LYS A 137 3.82 -3.82 -12.26
C LYS A 137 4.25 -2.35 -12.13
N LYS A 138 3.29 -1.46 -11.87
CA LYS A 138 3.54 -0.01 -11.72
C LYS A 138 2.97 0.51 -10.41
N SER A 139 3.62 1.50 -9.80
CA SER A 139 3.11 2.17 -8.60
C SER A 139 3.17 3.69 -8.70
N LEU A 140 2.15 4.34 -8.15
CA LEU A 140 2.08 5.77 -7.89
C LEU A 140 1.82 5.98 -6.40
N HIS A 141 2.55 6.90 -5.77
CA HIS A 141 2.26 7.39 -4.44
C HIS A 141 1.76 8.83 -4.52
N ILE A 142 0.55 9.08 -4.02
CA ILE A 142 -0.04 10.42 -3.89
C ILE A 142 -0.04 10.77 -2.41
N GLN A 143 0.68 11.82 -2.04
CA GLN A 143 0.74 12.28 -0.66
C GLN A 143 0.44 13.77 -0.55
N SER A 144 -0.34 14.14 0.45
CA SER A 144 -0.50 15.54 0.85
C SER A 144 0.20 15.84 2.16
N ALA A 145 0.84 17.00 2.29
CA ALA A 145 1.47 17.47 3.51
C ALA A 145 1.17 18.96 3.74
N GLY A 146 0.97 19.37 4.99
CA GLY A 146 0.74 20.78 5.35
C GLY A 146 1.99 21.66 5.39
N GLY A 147 3.12 21.14 4.89
CA GLY A 147 4.39 21.85 4.81
C GLY A 147 5.14 21.38 3.57
N PHE A 148 6.21 22.09 3.22
CA PHE A 148 7.05 21.77 2.06
C PHE A 148 8.17 20.81 2.45
N TYR A 149 8.22 19.64 1.81
CA TYR A 149 9.23 18.60 2.05
C TYR A 149 10.06 18.32 0.81
N HIS A 150 9.53 18.53 -0.39
CA HIS A 150 10.19 18.19 -1.66
C HIS A 150 10.64 19.42 -2.44
N ASN A 151 11.17 20.42 -1.74
CA ASN A 151 11.77 21.59 -2.37
C ASN A 151 13.24 21.31 -2.75
N GLU A 152 13.56 21.36 -4.04
CA GLU A 152 14.93 21.20 -4.56
C GLU A 152 15.92 22.23 -3.99
N GLN A 153 15.45 23.40 -3.56
CA GLN A 153 16.29 24.43 -2.95
C GLN A 153 16.64 24.15 -1.48
N ASP A 154 15.92 23.24 -0.82
CA ASP A 154 16.22 22.80 0.54
C ASP A 154 16.06 21.27 0.69
N PRO A 155 17.09 20.51 0.27
CA PRO A 155 17.04 19.04 0.32
C PRO A 155 17.02 18.49 1.76
N THR A 156 17.23 19.31 2.79
CA THR A 156 17.19 18.85 4.18
C THR A 156 15.78 18.46 4.62
N HIS A 157 14.76 19.14 4.08
CA HIS A 157 13.36 18.80 4.38
C HIS A 157 12.91 17.47 3.76
N MET A 158 13.51 17.04 2.64
CA MET A 158 13.22 15.73 2.04
C MET A 158 13.56 14.58 2.99
N ALA A 159 14.62 14.74 3.81
CA ALA A 159 15.01 13.73 4.79
C ALA A 159 13.98 13.54 5.91
N ASN A 160 13.04 14.47 6.08
CA ASN A 160 11.98 14.40 7.07
C ASN A 160 10.71 13.71 6.55
N ASP A 161 10.62 13.41 5.26
CA ASP A 161 9.54 12.60 4.71
C ASP A 161 9.91 11.11 4.68
N LEU A 162 9.78 10.50 5.85
CA LEU A 162 10.02 9.08 6.04
C LEU A 162 8.92 8.23 5.36
N GLY A 163 7.71 8.78 5.18
CA GLY A 163 6.57 8.08 4.60
C GLY A 163 6.74 7.82 3.11
N ALA A 164 7.12 8.85 2.35
CA ALA A 164 7.41 8.73 0.92
C ALA A 164 8.59 7.78 0.67
N ALA A 165 9.66 7.90 1.47
CA ALA A 165 10.80 7.00 1.40
C ALA A 165 10.40 5.54 1.70
N TYR A 166 9.56 5.31 2.72
CA TYR A 166 9.07 3.98 3.08
C TYR A 166 8.30 3.31 1.94
N ILE A 167 7.36 4.02 1.30
CA ILE A 167 6.59 3.48 0.18
C ILE A 167 7.50 3.18 -1.02
N ASP A 168 8.40 4.10 -1.39
CA ASP A 168 9.32 3.89 -2.51
C ASP A 168 10.22 2.66 -2.29
N GLN A 169 10.86 2.56 -1.11
CA GLN A 169 11.73 1.43 -0.77
C GLN A 169 10.96 0.12 -0.69
N THR A 170 9.73 0.13 -0.18
CA THR A 170 8.88 -1.07 -0.14
C THR A 170 8.56 -1.55 -1.55
N MET A 171 8.14 -0.64 -2.44
CA MET A 171 7.81 -0.98 -3.82
C MET A 171 9.04 -1.45 -4.61
N LYS A 172 10.21 -0.87 -4.35
CA LYS A 172 11.49 -1.37 -4.85
C LYS A 172 11.80 -2.79 -4.36
N MET A 173 11.64 -3.05 -3.07
CA MET A 173 11.88 -4.36 -2.45
C MET A 173 11.03 -5.47 -3.08
N VAL A 174 9.76 -5.17 -3.41
CA VAL A 174 8.85 -6.15 -4.04
C VAL A 174 9.02 -6.26 -5.56
N GLY A 175 9.93 -5.49 -6.16
CA GLY A 175 10.38 -5.67 -7.55
C GLY A 175 9.79 -4.70 -8.57
N ILE A 176 9.11 -3.65 -8.12
CA ILE A 176 8.66 -2.57 -9.02
C ILE A 176 9.87 -1.68 -9.30
N THR A 177 10.28 -1.57 -10.56
CA THR A 177 11.50 -0.86 -10.98
C THR A 177 11.37 0.66 -10.93
N ASP A 178 12.49 1.38 -10.88
CA ASP A 178 12.52 2.85 -10.69
C ASP A 178 11.73 3.60 -11.78
N GLU A 179 11.78 3.12 -13.03
CA GLU A 179 11.01 3.69 -14.13
C GLU A 179 9.48 3.51 -13.98
N ASN A 180 9.07 2.47 -13.24
CA ASN A 180 7.67 2.09 -12.99
C ASN A 180 7.12 2.60 -11.64
N ARG A 181 7.95 3.27 -10.83
CA ARG A 181 7.52 3.97 -9.61
C ARG A 181 7.43 5.47 -9.87
N LYS A 182 6.38 6.11 -9.36
CA LYS A 182 6.15 7.56 -9.42
C LYS A 182 5.64 8.06 -8.08
N GLN A 183 5.93 9.32 -7.79
CA GLN A 183 5.43 10.02 -6.61
C GLN A 183 4.82 11.35 -7.04
N LEU A 184 3.78 11.78 -6.34
CA LEU A 184 3.08 13.03 -6.56
C LEU A 184 2.75 13.64 -5.19
N PHE A 185 3.33 14.81 -4.93
CA PHE A 185 3.21 15.52 -3.66
C PHE A 185 2.34 16.76 -3.80
N VAL A 186 1.42 16.96 -2.86
CA VAL A 186 0.62 18.17 -2.71
C VAL A 186 0.98 18.80 -1.38
N GLU A 187 1.75 19.88 -1.44
CA GLU A 187 2.39 20.48 -0.26
C GLU A 187 1.99 21.95 -0.11
N GLY A 188 1.82 22.39 1.13
CA GLY A 188 1.58 23.79 1.49
C GLY A 188 0.60 24.00 2.63
#